data_AF-B4MW45-F1
#
_entry.id   AF-B4MW45-F1
#
_cell.length_a   1.000
_cell.length_b   1.000
_cell.length_c   1.000
_cell.angle_alpha   90.00
_cell.angle_beta   90.00
_cell.angle_gamma   90.00
#
_symmetry.space_group_name_H-M   'P 1'
#
loop_
_entity.id
_entity.type
_entity.pdbx_description
1 polymer ?
#
loop_
_entity_poly.entity_id
_entity_poly.type
_entity_poly.pdbx_seq_one_letter_code
_entity_poly.pdbx_strand_id
1 'polypeptide(L)'
;MRWIIGTILIGLCALIFCEYLADFVFVRKCKWPKLKRQRYVEDPLHALILSDPHLAGPRFDGWRNRTYTEWHMKRAFQASIKLLKPDVVFILGDLFDEGDKLNNQQFHEHMTRYLKMFNLPPGIPLISLAGNHDVGFHFNLHPYYLKRFEEHFKYSLVHLYTIKDVHFVLINSMALGTECGCTFCEMTETALKNVSQTLNCMESTQEEDCNDAADSTQLYSQPILLQHIPTYRISDDICIERDAPYIEYFRENCDVLSKNLTDLLGDWFKPRLAFAGHSHHYCHSVNRLGINEFTVASFCWRNKDNPSFLMATITPDDYKVTKCEMLTKPFVHNCYYLAGVLWLLLTAYKFVLCLVKTRRQAQDEEPKDS
;
A
#
# COMPACT_ATOMS: atom_id res chain seq x y z
N MET A 1 -43.54 -11.73 14.78
CA MET A 1 -42.44 -12.67 14.47
C MET A 1 -41.87 -12.48 13.06
N ARG A 2 -42.63 -12.67 11.97
CA ARG A 2 -42.11 -12.54 10.58
C ARG A 2 -41.42 -11.21 10.24
N TRP A 3 -41.88 -10.08 10.78
CA TRP A 3 -41.29 -8.77 10.50
C TRP A 3 -39.98 -8.53 11.26
N ILE A 4 -39.86 -9.05 12.48
CA ILE A 4 -38.63 -9.04 13.29
C ILE A 4 -37.52 -9.81 12.54
N ILE A 5 -37.89 -10.93 11.93
CA ILE A 5 -36.99 -11.73 11.09
C ILE A 5 -36.52 -10.90 9.88
N GLY A 6 -37.43 -10.19 9.19
CA GLY A 6 -37.08 -9.33 8.07
C GLY A 6 -36.12 -8.19 8.44
N THR A 7 -36.32 -7.56 9.60
CA THR A 7 -35.42 -6.51 10.09
C THR A 7 -34.04 -7.04 10.49
N ILE A 8 -33.96 -8.22 11.10
CA ILE A 8 -32.68 -8.88 11.42
C ILE A 8 -31.94 -9.24 10.13
N LEU A 9 -32.67 -9.71 9.10
CA LEU A 9 -32.09 -10.08 7.82
C LEU A 9 -31.43 -8.90 7.11
N ILE A 10 -32.01 -7.70 7.16
CA ILE A 10 -31.42 -6.50 6.56
C ILE A 10 -30.07 -6.18 7.20
N GLY A 11 -30.00 -6.16 8.54
CA GLY A 11 -28.76 -5.92 9.26
C GLY A 11 -27.71 -7.00 8.96
N LEU A 12 -28.11 -8.27 8.94
CA LEU A 12 -27.23 -9.39 8.63
C LEU A 12 -26.71 -9.32 7.18
N CYS A 13 -27.55 -8.99 6.21
CA CYS A 13 -27.14 -8.81 4.82
C CYS A 13 -26.16 -7.65 4.66
N ALA A 14 -26.41 -6.51 5.32
CA ALA A 14 -25.49 -5.38 5.30
C ALA A 14 -24.12 -5.74 5.89
N LEU A 15 -24.11 -6.44 7.04
CA LEU A 15 -22.89 -6.91 7.69
C LEU A 15 -22.12 -7.89 6.80
N ILE A 16 -22.78 -8.93 6.27
CA ILE A 16 -22.13 -9.92 5.40
C ILE A 16 -21.58 -9.24 4.14
N PHE A 17 -22.35 -8.33 3.55
CA PHE A 17 -21.92 -7.62 2.36
C PHE A 17 -20.71 -6.73 2.65
N CYS A 18 -20.80 -5.82 3.63
CA CYS A 18 -19.77 -4.83 3.89
C CYS A 18 -18.48 -5.44 4.44
N GLU A 19 -18.58 -6.41 5.36
CA GLU A 19 -17.41 -6.95 6.05
C GLU A 19 -16.72 -8.09 5.31
N TYR A 20 -17.43 -8.77 4.39
CA TYR A 20 -16.89 -9.98 3.74
C TYR A 20 -16.95 -10.00 2.22
N LEU A 21 -17.90 -9.33 1.57
CA LEU A 21 -18.11 -9.43 0.10
C LEU A 21 -17.71 -8.18 -0.67
N ALA A 22 -17.85 -6.99 -0.08
CA ALA A 22 -17.69 -5.72 -0.77
C ALA A 22 -16.27 -5.55 -1.34
N ASP A 23 -15.21 -5.89 -0.60
CA ASP A 23 -13.83 -5.86 -1.11
C ASP A 23 -13.66 -6.72 -2.37
N PHE A 24 -14.22 -7.94 -2.37
CA PHE A 24 -14.18 -8.82 -3.54
C PHE A 24 -14.92 -8.22 -4.75
N VAL A 25 -16.00 -7.46 -4.52
CA VAL A 25 -16.73 -6.79 -5.60
C VAL A 25 -15.92 -5.61 -6.17
N PHE A 26 -15.25 -4.84 -5.32
CA PHE A 26 -14.44 -3.70 -5.75
C PHE A 26 -13.17 -4.16 -6.47
N VAL A 27 -12.39 -5.05 -5.86
CA VAL A 27 -11.15 -5.59 -6.44
C VAL A 27 -11.40 -6.33 -7.75
N ARG A 28 -12.53 -7.03 -7.92
CA ARG A 28 -12.84 -7.76 -9.16
C ARG A 28 -12.98 -6.85 -10.40
N LYS A 29 -13.15 -5.54 -10.22
CA LYS A 29 -13.15 -4.57 -11.33
C LYS A 29 -11.74 -4.34 -11.88
N CYS A 30 -10.71 -4.60 -11.08
CA CYS A 30 -9.32 -4.41 -11.43
C CYS A 30 -8.80 -5.60 -12.24
N LYS A 31 -8.02 -5.31 -13.29
CA LYS A 31 -7.39 -6.30 -14.16
C LYS A 31 -5.95 -5.89 -14.43
N TRP A 32 -5.08 -6.88 -14.55
CA TRP A 32 -3.69 -6.66 -14.94
C TRP A 32 -3.62 -5.88 -16.26
N PRO A 33 -2.81 -4.80 -16.31
CA PRO A 33 -2.66 -4.01 -17.52
C PRO A 33 -1.98 -4.82 -18.62
N LYS A 34 -2.45 -4.65 -19.86
CA LYS A 34 -1.85 -5.34 -21.02
C LYS A 34 -0.73 -4.51 -21.62
N LEU A 35 0.43 -5.13 -21.81
CA LEU A 35 1.55 -4.55 -22.54
C LEU A 35 1.22 -4.44 -24.04
N LYS A 36 1.72 -3.39 -24.70
CA LYS A 36 1.52 -3.21 -26.15
C LYS A 36 2.43 -4.13 -26.96
N ARG A 37 3.65 -4.37 -26.47
CA ARG A 37 4.60 -5.31 -27.08
C ARG A 37 4.53 -6.64 -26.35
N GLN A 38 3.77 -7.60 -26.89
CA GLN A 38 3.76 -8.98 -26.39
C GLN A 38 4.85 -9.86 -27.03
N ARG A 39 5.73 -9.27 -27.86
CA ARG A 39 6.54 -10.04 -28.83
C ARG A 39 7.64 -10.93 -28.22
N TYR A 40 7.99 -10.79 -26.94
CA TYR A 40 9.20 -11.43 -26.41
C TYR A 40 9.09 -12.11 -25.04
N VAL A 41 7.97 -12.00 -24.32
CA VAL A 41 7.84 -12.66 -23.00
C VAL A 41 6.45 -13.30 -22.87
N GLU A 42 6.44 -14.64 -22.84
CA GLU A 42 5.22 -15.45 -22.66
C GLU A 42 4.63 -15.31 -21.24
N ASP A 43 5.45 -14.92 -20.26
CA ASP A 43 5.09 -14.80 -18.84
C ASP A 43 5.59 -13.49 -18.21
N PRO A 44 4.85 -12.36 -18.36
CA PRO A 44 5.23 -11.10 -17.73
C PRO A 44 5.09 -11.16 -16.20
N LEU A 45 5.89 -10.35 -15.50
CA LEU A 45 5.80 -10.20 -14.05
C LEU A 45 4.58 -9.36 -13.66
N HIS A 46 3.71 -9.93 -12.82
CA HIS A 46 2.59 -9.23 -12.20
C HIS A 46 2.95 -8.82 -10.77
N ALA A 47 3.29 -7.56 -10.59
CA ALA A 47 3.65 -6.98 -9.29
C ALA A 47 2.48 -6.20 -8.68
N LEU A 48 2.14 -6.53 -7.44
CA LEU A 48 1.24 -5.74 -6.61
C LEU A 48 2.07 -4.77 -5.75
N ILE A 49 1.76 -3.48 -5.77
CA ILE A 49 2.55 -2.47 -5.06
C ILE A 49 1.63 -1.70 -4.11
N LEU A 50 1.92 -1.82 -2.82
CA LEU A 50 1.19 -1.20 -1.72
C LEU A 50 2.11 -0.20 -1.00
N SER A 51 1.54 0.71 -0.23
CA SER A 51 2.32 1.62 0.62
C SER A 51 1.52 2.03 1.86
N ASP A 52 2.24 2.47 2.89
CA ASP A 52 1.70 3.13 4.09
C ASP A 52 0.51 2.35 4.72
N PRO A 53 0.66 1.07 5.08
CA PRO A 53 -0.39 0.36 5.82
C PRO A 53 -0.57 0.90 7.24
N HIS A 54 0.45 1.52 7.85
CA HIS A 54 0.43 2.10 9.22
C HIS A 54 -0.26 1.20 10.24
N LEU A 55 0.29 0.01 10.50
CA LEU A 55 -0.23 -0.83 11.58
C LEU A 55 -0.17 -0.06 12.90
N ALA A 56 -1.35 0.09 13.52
CA ALA A 56 -1.53 0.99 14.64
C ALA A 56 -0.76 0.53 15.88
N GLY A 57 -0.04 1.46 16.50
CA GLY A 57 0.73 1.23 17.71
C GLY A 57 -0.12 1.16 19.00
N PRO A 58 0.51 0.94 20.16
CA PRO A 58 -0.16 0.92 21.45
C PRO A 58 -0.45 2.31 22.03
N ARG A 59 0.16 3.40 21.54
CA ARG A 59 0.10 4.70 22.22
C ARG A 59 -1.00 5.63 21.70
N PHE A 60 -1.18 5.72 20.38
CA PHE A 60 -1.97 6.81 19.80
C PHE A 60 -3.39 6.43 19.36
N ASP A 61 -3.75 5.14 19.38
CA ASP A 61 -5.03 4.68 18.81
C ASP A 61 -5.99 4.05 19.81
N GLY A 62 -7.22 4.56 19.81
CA GLY A 62 -8.35 3.89 20.46
C GLY A 62 -8.58 2.51 19.83
N TRP A 63 -8.60 1.45 20.66
CA TRP A 63 -8.65 0.04 20.24
C TRP A 63 -9.72 -0.30 19.20
N ARG A 64 -10.90 0.35 19.25
CA ARG A 64 -12.01 0.14 18.30
C ARG A 64 -11.68 0.64 16.89
N ASN A 65 -11.12 1.84 16.76
CA ASN A 65 -10.74 2.40 15.45
C ASN A 65 -9.60 1.59 14.82
N ARG A 66 -8.61 1.22 15.65
CA ARG A 66 -7.52 0.33 15.27
C ARG A 66 -8.02 -1.00 14.68
N THR A 67 -8.92 -1.68 15.38
CA THR A 67 -9.39 -3.01 14.97
C THR A 67 -10.20 -2.96 13.68
N TYR A 68 -11.03 -1.93 13.49
CA TYR A 68 -11.90 -1.84 12.31
C TYR A 68 -11.13 -1.46 11.04
N THR A 69 -10.20 -0.52 11.14
CA THR A 69 -9.34 -0.15 10.00
C THR A 69 -8.46 -1.31 9.56
N GLU A 70 -7.81 -1.99 10.51
CA GLU A 70 -6.98 -3.16 10.20
C GLU A 70 -7.80 -4.33 9.65
N TRP A 71 -9.06 -4.48 10.07
CA TRP A 71 -9.97 -5.46 9.52
C TRP A 71 -10.19 -5.23 8.02
N HIS A 72 -10.61 -4.03 7.62
CA HIS A 72 -10.85 -3.72 6.20
C HIS A 72 -9.57 -3.76 5.36
N MET A 73 -8.45 -3.31 5.92
CA MET A 73 -7.14 -3.47 5.27
C MET A 73 -6.81 -4.95 5.00
N LYS A 74 -7.01 -5.82 5.99
CA LYS A 74 -6.81 -7.27 5.83
C LYS A 74 -7.77 -7.86 4.80
N ARG A 75 -9.04 -7.46 4.80
CA ARG A 75 -10.06 -7.97 3.86
C ARG A 75 -9.75 -7.55 2.42
N ALA A 76 -9.37 -6.31 2.21
CA ALA A 76 -8.93 -5.80 0.92
C ALA A 76 -7.69 -6.55 0.42
N PHE A 77 -6.67 -6.74 1.27
CA PHE A 77 -5.49 -7.53 0.91
C PHE A 77 -5.86 -8.97 0.51
N GLN A 78 -6.67 -9.65 1.32
CA GLN A 78 -7.14 -11.01 1.01
C GLN A 78 -7.91 -11.10 -0.31
N ALA A 79 -8.76 -10.10 -0.61
CA ALA A 79 -9.46 -10.02 -1.88
C ALA A 79 -8.49 -9.83 -3.05
N SER A 80 -7.53 -8.90 -2.93
CA SER A 80 -6.49 -8.64 -3.92
C SER A 80 -5.67 -9.88 -4.24
N ILE A 81 -5.13 -10.58 -3.24
CA ILE A 81 -4.33 -11.78 -3.46
C ILE A 81 -5.14 -12.91 -4.10
N LYS A 82 -6.37 -13.13 -3.61
CA LYS A 82 -7.22 -14.24 -4.09
C LYS A 82 -7.70 -14.02 -5.53
N LEU A 83 -8.01 -12.78 -5.91
CA LEU A 83 -8.56 -12.45 -7.23
C LEU A 83 -7.48 -12.16 -8.27
N LEU A 84 -6.42 -11.43 -7.90
CA LEU A 84 -5.40 -10.96 -8.84
C LEU A 84 -4.24 -11.95 -8.99
N LYS A 85 -3.92 -12.74 -7.95
CA LYS A 85 -2.83 -13.74 -7.96
C LYS A 85 -1.50 -13.16 -8.48
N PRO A 86 -0.91 -12.16 -7.80
CA PRO A 86 0.34 -11.55 -8.24
C PRO A 86 1.51 -12.53 -8.13
N ASP A 87 2.57 -12.28 -8.88
CA ASP A 87 3.86 -12.98 -8.77
C ASP A 87 4.69 -12.46 -7.59
N VAL A 88 4.53 -11.18 -7.23
CA VAL A 88 5.25 -10.53 -6.12
C VAL A 88 4.41 -9.40 -5.52
N VAL A 89 4.57 -9.16 -4.22
CA VAL A 89 3.97 -8.03 -3.51
C VAL A 89 5.07 -7.15 -2.91
N PHE A 90 5.06 -5.86 -3.26
CA PHE A 90 5.92 -4.84 -2.67
C PHE A 90 5.12 -3.97 -1.69
N ILE A 91 5.68 -3.66 -0.52
CA ILE A 91 5.15 -2.67 0.43
C ILE A 91 6.20 -1.59 0.69
N LEU A 92 5.92 -0.36 0.25
CA LEU A 92 6.89 0.73 0.15
C LEU A 92 7.07 1.54 1.44
N GLY A 93 7.21 0.89 2.59
CA GLY A 93 7.47 1.57 3.86
C GLY A 93 6.24 1.94 4.67
N ASP A 94 6.51 2.52 5.84
CA ASP A 94 5.57 2.81 6.92
C ASP A 94 4.66 1.62 7.24
N LEU A 95 5.32 0.49 7.49
CA LEU A 95 4.66 -0.75 7.89
C LEU A 95 3.91 -0.54 9.22
N PHE A 96 4.51 0.23 10.13
CA PHE A 96 4.00 0.56 11.45
C PHE A 96 3.81 2.07 11.61
N ASP A 97 2.88 2.49 12.46
CA ASP A 97 2.68 3.91 12.81
C ASP A 97 3.68 4.41 13.88
N GLU A 98 4.27 3.49 14.64
CA GLU A 98 5.10 3.79 15.82
C GLU A 98 6.37 2.93 15.88
N GLY A 99 6.84 2.32 14.79
CA GLY A 99 7.94 1.33 14.80
C GLY A 99 9.24 1.85 15.45
N ASP A 100 9.57 3.11 15.21
CA ASP A 100 10.69 3.86 15.80
C ASP A 100 10.53 4.11 17.33
N LYS A 101 9.31 4.01 17.85
CA LYS A 101 8.96 4.27 19.26
C LYS A 101 8.80 3.00 20.09
N LEU A 102 8.81 1.82 19.45
CA LEU A 102 8.62 0.53 20.11
C LEU A 102 9.93 -0.06 20.66
N ASN A 103 9.84 -0.71 21.81
CA ASN A 103 10.92 -1.58 22.29
C ASN A 103 10.96 -2.91 21.51
N ASN A 104 11.98 -3.75 21.73
CA ASN A 104 12.19 -5.01 20.99
C ASN A 104 10.98 -5.95 21.03
N GLN A 105 10.41 -6.15 22.22
CA GLN A 105 9.28 -7.05 22.39
C GLN A 105 8.06 -6.54 21.63
N GLN A 106 7.73 -5.25 21.80
CA GLN A 106 6.61 -4.62 21.12
C GLN A 106 6.79 -4.64 19.60
N PHE A 107 8.01 -4.37 19.12
CA PHE A 107 8.34 -4.44 17.69
C PHE A 107 8.13 -5.85 17.15
N HIS A 108 8.58 -6.89 17.87
CA HIS A 108 8.38 -8.28 17.45
C HIS A 108 6.89 -8.68 17.41
N GLU A 109 6.09 -8.22 18.37
CA GLU A 109 4.64 -8.41 18.37
C GLU A 109 3.97 -7.71 17.18
N HIS A 110 4.42 -6.49 16.84
CA HIS A 110 3.93 -5.74 15.68
C HIS A 110 4.32 -6.42 14.38
N MET A 111 5.56 -6.89 14.26
CA MET A 111 6.05 -7.63 13.11
C MET A 111 5.28 -8.95 12.91
N THR A 112 5.03 -9.69 13.98
CA THR A 112 4.21 -10.91 13.92
C THR A 112 2.80 -10.61 13.41
N ARG A 113 2.20 -9.50 13.87
CA ARG A 113 0.88 -9.06 13.40
C ARG A 113 0.91 -8.63 11.94
N TYR A 114 1.95 -7.91 11.51
CA TYR A 114 2.17 -7.51 10.14
C TYR A 114 2.24 -8.73 9.20
N LEU A 115 3.10 -9.70 9.51
CA LEU A 115 3.26 -10.92 8.72
C LEU A 115 1.97 -11.75 8.67
N LYS A 116 1.20 -11.78 9.77
CA LYS A 116 -0.12 -12.44 9.80
C LYS A 116 -1.17 -11.71 8.97
N MET A 117 -1.09 -10.38 8.87
CA MET A 117 -2.03 -9.56 8.12
C MET A 117 -1.75 -9.66 6.62
N PHE A 118 -0.50 -9.54 6.22
CA PHE A 118 -0.01 -9.63 4.84
C PHE A 118 0.46 -11.04 4.48
N ASN A 119 -0.26 -12.06 4.98
CA ASN A 119 0.10 -13.45 4.72
C ASN A 119 -0.20 -13.86 3.28
N LEU A 120 0.81 -14.38 2.58
CA LEU A 120 0.73 -14.82 1.20
C LEU A 120 0.70 -16.36 1.07
N PRO A 121 0.10 -16.91 0.00
CA PRO A 121 0.32 -18.29 -0.40
C PRO A 121 1.81 -18.61 -0.62
N PRO A 122 2.23 -19.88 -0.44
CA PRO A 122 3.59 -20.29 -0.75
C PRO A 122 3.98 -19.95 -2.20
N GLY A 123 5.20 -19.46 -2.40
CA GLY A 123 5.75 -19.11 -3.72
C GLY A 123 5.57 -17.65 -4.15
N ILE A 124 4.77 -16.85 -3.41
CA ILE A 124 4.64 -15.40 -3.69
C ILE A 124 5.47 -14.63 -2.65
N PRO A 125 6.58 -13.98 -3.05
CA PRO A 125 7.38 -13.15 -2.16
C PRO A 125 6.63 -11.88 -1.71
N LEU A 126 6.78 -11.57 -0.42
CA LEU A 126 6.44 -10.27 0.17
C LEU A 126 7.74 -9.51 0.41
N ILE A 127 7.92 -8.40 -0.31
CA ILE A 127 9.12 -7.58 -0.22
C ILE A 127 8.72 -6.22 0.37
N SER A 128 9.34 -5.84 1.49
CA SER A 128 8.95 -4.65 2.25
C SER A 128 10.12 -3.71 2.44
N LEU A 129 9.88 -2.42 2.29
CA LEU A 129 10.85 -1.37 2.57
C LEU A 129 10.55 -0.73 3.93
N ALA A 130 11.54 -0.02 4.47
CA ALA A 130 11.37 0.79 5.67
C ALA A 130 10.90 2.20 5.29
N GLY A 131 9.97 2.76 6.05
CA GLY A 131 9.64 4.19 6.03
C GLY A 131 10.06 4.92 7.30
N ASN A 132 9.73 6.21 7.40
CA ASN A 132 10.11 7.03 8.55
C ASN A 132 9.43 6.60 9.85
N HIS A 133 8.23 6.03 9.81
CA HIS A 133 7.57 5.52 11.01
C HIS A 133 8.14 4.17 11.47
N ASP A 134 8.86 3.45 10.60
CA ASP A 134 9.47 2.16 10.94
C ASP A 134 10.81 2.34 11.66
N VAL A 135 11.66 3.23 11.13
CA VAL A 135 13.07 3.37 11.56
C VAL A 135 13.51 4.80 11.89
N GLY A 136 12.63 5.79 11.73
CA GLY A 136 12.94 7.21 11.87
C GLY A 136 13.47 7.83 10.57
N PHE A 137 13.36 9.16 10.45
CA PHE A 137 14.04 9.93 9.40
C PHE A 137 15.57 9.91 9.57
N HIS A 138 16.31 10.33 8.53
CA HIS A 138 17.79 10.35 8.52
C HIS A 138 18.44 11.02 9.75
N PHE A 139 17.83 12.07 10.31
CA PHE A 139 18.33 12.75 11.52
C PHE A 139 18.06 12.01 12.84
N ASN A 140 17.13 11.05 12.85
CA ASN A 140 16.76 10.22 14.02
C ASN A 140 17.03 8.72 13.78
N LEU A 141 17.65 8.38 12.65
CA LEU A 141 17.93 7.00 12.28
C LEU A 141 18.98 6.42 13.22
N HIS A 142 18.70 5.24 13.79
CA HIS A 142 19.54 4.63 14.82
C HIS A 142 19.84 3.16 14.49
N PRO A 143 21.06 2.64 14.78
CA PRO A 143 21.44 1.25 14.47
C PRO A 143 20.47 0.22 15.04
N TYR A 144 19.93 0.51 16.23
CA TYR A 144 18.91 -0.31 16.89
C TYR A 144 17.66 -0.55 16.02
N TYR A 145 17.17 0.49 15.33
CA TYR A 145 15.96 0.38 14.53
C TYR A 145 16.22 -0.42 13.24
N LEU A 146 17.31 -0.07 12.53
CA LEU A 146 17.73 -0.75 11.31
C LEU A 146 18.01 -2.23 11.54
N LYS A 147 18.75 -2.56 12.61
CA LYS A 147 19.12 -3.96 12.90
C LYS A 147 17.91 -4.87 13.08
N ARG A 148 16.88 -4.40 13.80
CA ARG A 148 15.64 -5.18 14.01
C ARG A 148 14.85 -5.37 12.73
N PHE A 149 14.87 -4.37 11.84
CA PHE A 149 14.28 -4.46 10.52
C PHE A 149 15.02 -5.48 9.65
N GLU A 150 16.36 -5.41 9.65
CA GLU A 150 17.25 -6.33 8.94
C GLU A 150 17.12 -7.77 9.42
N GLU A 151 16.93 -8.01 10.71
CA GLU A 151 16.74 -9.35 11.28
C GLU A 151 15.57 -10.10 10.62
N HIS A 152 14.52 -9.37 10.22
CA HIS A 152 13.31 -9.91 9.59
C HIS A 152 13.39 -9.93 8.06
N PHE A 153 13.86 -8.84 7.43
CA PHE A 153 13.85 -8.71 5.97
C PHE A 153 15.18 -9.05 5.28
N LYS A 154 16.27 -9.20 6.03
CA LYS A 154 17.65 -9.49 5.57
C LYS A 154 18.33 -8.37 4.78
N TYR A 155 17.71 -7.20 4.73
CA TYR A 155 18.29 -5.99 4.17
C TYR A 155 17.76 -4.77 4.94
N SER A 156 18.56 -3.69 4.98
CA SER A 156 18.25 -2.49 5.77
C SER A 156 18.63 -1.17 5.09
N LEU A 157 19.59 -1.17 4.16
CA LEU A 157 20.05 0.04 3.45
C LEU A 157 19.65 0.02 1.97
N VAL A 158 20.29 -0.84 1.17
CA VAL A 158 20.03 -0.99 -0.26
C VAL A 158 20.02 -2.48 -0.59
N HIS A 159 19.10 -2.90 -1.45
CA HIS A 159 19.01 -4.29 -1.90
C HIS A 159 18.66 -4.38 -3.38
N LEU A 160 19.42 -5.18 -4.13
CA LEU A 160 19.09 -5.57 -5.49
C LEU A 160 18.24 -6.83 -5.45
N TYR A 161 16.98 -6.72 -5.89
CA TYR A 161 16.04 -7.83 -5.97
C TYR A 161 15.72 -8.14 -7.44
N THR A 162 15.92 -9.38 -7.86
CA THR A 162 15.65 -9.82 -9.24
C THR A 162 14.58 -10.91 -9.27
N ILE A 163 13.58 -10.76 -10.13
CA ILE A 163 12.55 -11.77 -10.40
C ILE A 163 12.11 -11.70 -11.87
N LYS A 164 12.01 -12.85 -12.56
CA LYS A 164 11.70 -12.93 -14.00
C LYS A 164 12.56 -11.96 -14.86
N ASP A 165 13.87 -11.90 -14.57
CA ASP A 165 14.85 -11.01 -15.21
C ASP A 165 14.53 -9.51 -15.10
N VAL A 166 13.68 -9.12 -14.16
CA VAL A 166 13.41 -7.71 -13.83
C VAL A 166 14.19 -7.34 -12.57
N HIS A 167 15.03 -6.31 -12.67
CA HIS A 167 15.83 -5.80 -11.55
C HIS A 167 15.11 -4.66 -10.81
N PHE A 168 15.02 -4.80 -9.49
CA PHE A 168 14.50 -3.80 -8.57
C PHE A 168 15.60 -3.36 -7.62
N VAL A 169 15.84 -2.05 -7.54
CA VAL A 169 16.74 -1.46 -6.55
C VAL A 169 15.88 -0.91 -5.41
N LEU A 170 15.92 -1.60 -4.27
CA LEU A 170 15.20 -1.22 -3.07
C LEU A 170 16.10 -0.31 -2.24
N ILE A 171 15.62 0.90 -1.98
CA ILE A 171 16.40 1.94 -1.32
C ILE A 171 15.68 2.34 -0.04
N ASN A 172 16.35 2.17 1.11
CA ASN A 172 15.92 2.79 2.34
C ASN A 172 16.22 4.30 2.29
N SER A 173 15.24 5.06 1.82
CA SER A 173 15.35 6.51 1.68
C SER A 173 15.53 7.24 3.02
N MET A 174 15.28 6.59 4.16
CA MET A 174 15.61 7.17 5.47
C MET A 174 17.11 7.23 5.73
N ALA A 175 17.88 6.39 5.05
CA ALA A 175 19.32 6.35 5.16
C ALA A 175 20.01 7.22 4.09
N LEU A 176 19.25 8.02 3.34
CA LEU A 176 19.74 9.03 2.40
C LEU A 176 19.51 10.43 2.96
N GLY A 177 20.51 11.31 2.82
CA GLY A 177 20.44 12.68 3.32
C GLY A 177 21.72 13.45 2.99
N THR A 178 21.61 14.76 2.86
CA THR A 178 22.72 15.65 2.46
C THR A 178 23.28 16.46 3.63
N GLU A 179 22.82 16.23 4.85
CA GLU A 179 23.20 17.01 6.04
C GLU A 179 24.40 16.40 6.77
N CYS A 180 25.31 17.25 7.26
CA CYS A 180 26.42 16.83 8.12
C CYS A 180 25.88 16.22 9.43
N GLY A 181 26.09 14.92 9.63
CA GLY A 181 25.63 14.18 10.83
C GLY A 181 24.83 12.91 10.53
N CYS A 182 24.48 12.65 9.26
CA CYS A 182 23.85 11.39 8.89
C CYS A 182 24.84 10.21 9.05
N THR A 183 24.61 9.38 10.08
CA THR A 183 25.51 8.26 10.41
C THR A 183 25.48 7.14 9.36
N PHE A 184 24.38 7.02 8.61
CA PHE A 184 24.18 5.93 7.66
C PHE A 184 24.32 6.32 6.18
N CYS A 185 24.47 7.61 5.88
CA CYS A 185 24.46 8.07 4.49
C CYS A 185 25.67 7.57 3.71
N GLU A 186 26.88 7.62 4.28
CA GLU A 186 28.09 7.11 3.61
C GLU A 186 28.01 5.58 3.36
N MET A 187 27.49 4.82 4.33
CA MET A 187 27.25 3.38 4.16
C MET A 187 26.22 3.10 3.09
N THR A 188 25.17 3.93 3.01
CA THR A 188 24.10 3.78 2.01
C THR A 188 24.60 4.15 0.62
N GLU A 189 25.37 5.23 0.47
CA GLU A 189 26.03 5.60 -0.79
C GLU A 189 27.00 4.51 -1.26
N THR A 190 27.77 3.93 -0.34
CA THR A 190 28.65 2.79 -0.66
C THR A 190 27.83 1.59 -1.15
N ALA A 191 26.72 1.27 -0.48
CA ALA A 191 25.83 0.18 -0.90
C ALA A 191 25.18 0.45 -2.26
N LEU A 192 24.72 1.68 -2.51
CA LEU A 192 24.19 2.12 -3.81
C LEU A 192 25.24 1.96 -4.91
N LYS A 193 26.49 2.39 -4.67
CA LYS A 193 27.59 2.26 -5.62
C LYS A 193 27.89 0.79 -5.94
N ASN A 194 27.91 -0.09 -4.95
CA ASN A 194 28.13 -1.52 -5.15
C ASN A 194 27.02 -2.17 -6.00
N VAL A 195 25.76 -1.78 -5.77
CA VAL A 195 24.63 -2.25 -6.59
C VAL A 195 24.71 -1.70 -8.01
N SER A 196 25.10 -0.43 -8.18
CA SER A 196 25.31 0.18 -9.51
C SER A 196 26.40 -0.57 -10.29
N GLN A 197 27.55 -0.86 -9.66
CA GLN A 197 28.62 -1.66 -10.26
C GLN A 197 28.14 -3.06 -10.66
N THR A 198 27.35 -3.72 -9.81
CA THR A 198 26.76 -5.03 -10.11
C THR A 198 25.89 -4.97 -11.36
N LEU A 199 25.03 -3.96 -11.48
CA LEU A 199 24.16 -3.77 -12.65
C LEU A 199 24.96 -3.42 -13.92
N ASN A 200 26.01 -2.60 -13.80
CA ASN A 200 26.88 -2.26 -14.93
C ASN A 200 27.63 -3.51 -15.44
N CYS A 201 28.10 -4.38 -14.54
CA CYS A 201 28.70 -5.67 -14.90
C CYS A 201 27.72 -6.59 -15.63
N MET A 202 26.44 -6.58 -15.25
CA MET A 202 25.39 -7.35 -15.95
C MET A 202 25.10 -6.78 -17.34
N GLU A 203 25.13 -5.45 -17.51
CA GLU A 203 24.92 -4.78 -18.79
C GLU A 203 26.08 -4.98 -19.77
N SER A 204 27.32 -4.86 -19.27
CA SER A 204 28.55 -4.91 -20.06
C SER A 204 29.51 -5.94 -19.48
N THR A 205 29.49 -7.16 -20.02
CA THR A 205 30.37 -8.30 -19.65
C THR A 205 31.87 -8.08 -19.92
N GLN A 206 32.31 -6.84 -20.22
CA GLN A 206 33.66 -6.51 -20.69
C GLN A 206 34.51 -5.70 -19.70
N GLU A 207 34.03 -5.37 -18.50
CA GLU A 207 34.88 -4.72 -17.49
C GLU A 207 35.79 -5.75 -16.79
N GLU A 208 37.10 -5.49 -16.75
CA GLU A 208 38.14 -6.37 -16.20
C GLU A 208 37.94 -6.72 -14.70
N ASP A 209 37.10 -5.95 -13.99
CA ASP A 209 36.79 -6.11 -12.56
C ASP A 209 35.50 -6.91 -12.27
N CYS A 210 34.77 -7.37 -13.31
CA CYS A 210 33.50 -8.09 -13.13
C CYS A 210 33.66 -9.60 -12.84
N ASN A 211 34.75 -10.00 -12.16
CA ASN A 211 35.15 -11.40 -12.00
C ASN A 211 34.15 -12.25 -11.18
N ASP A 212 33.30 -11.62 -10.35
CA ASP A 212 32.27 -12.30 -9.54
C ASP A 212 30.86 -12.25 -10.17
N ALA A 213 30.62 -11.40 -11.17
CA ALA A 213 29.32 -11.27 -11.85
C ALA A 213 29.11 -12.33 -12.95
N ALA A 214 30.17 -13.02 -13.34
CA ALA A 214 30.19 -14.03 -14.40
C ALA A 214 29.39 -15.31 -14.08
N ASP A 215 28.96 -15.51 -12.83
CA ASP A 215 28.19 -16.69 -12.39
C ASP A 215 26.65 -16.45 -12.41
N SER A 216 26.21 -15.24 -12.79
CA SER A 216 24.79 -14.91 -12.87
C SER A 216 24.19 -15.31 -14.23
N THR A 217 23.25 -16.24 -14.22
CA THR A 217 22.42 -16.61 -15.38
C THR A 217 21.33 -15.56 -15.71
N GLN A 218 21.22 -14.49 -14.92
CA GLN A 218 20.16 -13.49 -15.04
C GLN A 218 20.49 -12.47 -16.14
N LEU A 219 19.51 -12.18 -16.99
CA LEU A 219 19.65 -11.20 -18.05
C LEU A 219 19.50 -9.79 -17.49
N TYR A 220 20.35 -8.87 -17.97
CA TYR A 220 20.24 -7.47 -17.61
C TYR A 220 18.91 -6.86 -18.05
N SER A 221 18.26 -6.16 -17.13
CA SER A 221 17.18 -5.22 -17.42
C SER A 221 17.43 -3.86 -16.78
N GLN A 222 17.03 -2.80 -17.47
CA GLN A 222 17.11 -1.45 -16.90
C GLN A 222 16.29 -1.39 -15.60
N PRO A 223 16.89 -0.96 -14.48
CA PRO A 223 16.33 -1.21 -13.15
C PRO A 223 15.09 -0.35 -12.86
N ILE A 224 14.33 -0.82 -11.89
CA ILE A 224 13.17 -0.12 -11.32
C ILE A 224 13.52 0.29 -9.88
N LEU A 225 13.35 1.57 -9.55
CA LEU A 225 13.59 2.04 -8.19
C LEU A 225 12.36 1.82 -7.32
N LEU A 226 12.57 1.28 -6.13
CA LEU A 226 11.56 1.18 -5.07
C LEU A 226 12.10 1.90 -3.83
N GLN A 227 11.35 2.86 -3.31
CA GLN A 227 11.72 3.61 -2.11
C GLN A 227 10.47 4.09 -1.36
N HIS A 228 10.64 4.64 -0.16
CA HIS A 228 9.53 5.21 0.58
C HIS A 228 9.33 6.69 0.25
N ILE A 229 10.38 7.53 0.38
CA ILE A 229 10.31 8.96 0.03
C ILE A 229 10.38 9.12 -1.49
N PRO A 230 9.46 9.85 -2.15
CA PRO A 230 9.49 10.09 -3.60
C PRO A 230 10.72 10.87 -4.07
N THR A 231 11.03 10.81 -5.37
CA THR A 231 12.12 11.64 -5.91
C THR A 231 11.73 13.12 -5.90
N TYR A 232 12.71 13.98 -6.15
CA TYR A 232 12.52 15.43 -6.06
C TYR A 232 11.36 15.93 -6.93
N ARG A 233 10.39 16.59 -6.29
CA ARG A 233 9.40 17.47 -6.90
C ARG A 233 8.99 18.58 -5.94
N ILE A 234 8.55 19.72 -6.49
CA ILE A 234 8.17 20.90 -5.69
C ILE A 234 6.83 20.66 -4.98
N SER A 235 5.87 20.06 -5.67
CA SER A 235 4.57 19.68 -5.14
C SER A 235 3.90 18.63 -6.03
N ASP A 236 2.71 18.19 -5.65
CA ASP A 236 1.87 17.32 -6.47
C ASP A 236 1.13 18.07 -7.60
N ASP A 237 1.49 19.31 -7.89
CA ASP A 237 1.04 20.06 -9.08
C ASP A 237 1.54 19.45 -10.39
N ILE A 238 2.72 18.82 -10.38
CA ILE A 238 3.30 18.16 -11.55
C ILE A 238 2.63 16.83 -11.92
N CYS A 239 1.79 16.28 -11.04
CA CYS A 239 1.19 14.97 -11.22
C CYS A 239 0.19 14.99 -12.39
N ILE A 240 0.37 14.08 -13.34
CA ILE A 240 -0.55 13.82 -14.46
C ILE A 240 -1.88 13.27 -13.92
N GLU A 241 -1.78 12.33 -12.98
CA GLU A 241 -2.92 11.81 -12.22
C GLU A 241 -2.62 11.93 -10.74
N ARG A 242 -3.61 12.35 -9.94
CA ARG A 242 -3.46 12.49 -8.49
C ARG A 242 -4.77 12.35 -7.75
N ASP A 243 -4.70 12.09 -6.44
CA ASP A 243 -5.88 12.05 -5.56
C ASP A 243 -5.74 12.83 -4.25
N ALA A 244 -4.68 13.64 -4.13
CA ALA A 244 -4.51 14.58 -3.02
C ALA A 244 -5.59 15.66 -3.09
N PRO A 245 -6.29 15.97 -1.96
CA PRO A 245 -7.36 16.97 -1.95
C PRO A 245 -6.83 18.40 -2.05
N TYR A 246 -5.61 18.64 -1.55
CA TYR A 246 -4.93 19.94 -1.55
C TYR A 246 -3.48 19.74 -1.99
N ILE A 247 -2.86 20.80 -2.51
CA ILE A 247 -1.49 20.77 -3.00
C ILE A 247 -0.59 21.47 -1.99
N GLU A 248 0.36 20.71 -1.50
CA GLU A 248 1.34 21.14 -0.51
C GLU A 248 2.70 21.30 -1.16
N TYR A 249 3.48 22.28 -0.69
CA TYR A 249 4.86 22.43 -1.10
C TYR A 249 5.74 21.47 -0.30
N PHE A 250 6.53 20.67 -0.99
CA PHE A 250 7.39 19.67 -0.39
C PHE A 250 8.75 20.23 0.02
N ARG A 251 9.27 19.71 1.12
CA ARG A 251 10.61 19.96 1.62
C ARG A 251 11.53 18.81 1.23
N GLU A 252 12.69 19.17 0.70
CA GLU A 252 13.77 18.22 0.41
C GLU A 252 14.23 17.50 1.69
N ASN A 253 14.61 16.24 1.54
CA ASN A 253 15.06 15.32 2.60
C ASN A 253 14.03 14.96 3.69
N CYS A 254 12.79 15.47 3.56
CA CYS A 254 11.67 15.12 4.43
C CYS A 254 10.54 14.51 3.59
N ASP A 255 9.92 15.35 2.75
CA ASP A 255 8.71 14.98 2.01
C ASP A 255 9.06 14.38 0.63
N VAL A 256 10.22 14.78 0.08
CA VAL A 256 10.83 14.28 -1.17
C VAL A 256 12.34 14.16 -1.00
N LEU A 257 13.02 13.35 -1.82
CA LEU A 257 14.49 13.38 -1.91
C LEU A 257 14.97 14.75 -2.40
N SER A 258 16.20 15.13 -2.02
CA SER A 258 16.82 16.33 -2.59
C SER A 258 17.06 16.20 -4.10
N LYS A 259 17.24 17.34 -4.78
CA LYS A 259 17.61 17.36 -6.21
C LYS A 259 18.87 16.54 -6.47
N ASN A 260 19.90 16.75 -5.64
CA ASN A 260 21.20 16.10 -5.79
C ASN A 260 21.10 14.58 -5.62
N LEU A 261 20.36 14.11 -4.61
CA LEU A 261 20.14 12.68 -4.41
C LEU A 261 19.35 12.06 -5.56
N THR A 262 18.34 12.78 -6.07
CA THR A 262 17.58 12.33 -7.24
C THR A 262 18.49 12.18 -8.46
N ASP A 263 19.31 13.20 -8.74
CA ASP A 263 20.24 13.19 -9.88
C ASP A 263 21.30 12.08 -9.74
N LEU A 264 21.84 11.87 -8.53
CA LEU A 264 22.78 10.79 -8.23
C LEU A 264 22.18 9.40 -8.53
N LEU A 265 20.93 9.15 -8.12
CA LEU A 265 20.24 7.90 -8.46
C LEU A 265 20.04 7.74 -9.98
N GLY A 266 19.75 8.85 -10.67
CA GLY A 266 19.67 8.88 -12.14
C GLY A 266 20.98 8.48 -12.81
N ASP A 267 22.09 9.06 -12.37
CA ASP A 267 23.41 8.83 -12.95
C ASP A 267 23.88 7.38 -12.72
N TRP A 268 23.64 6.83 -11.54
CA TRP A 268 24.15 5.51 -11.15
C TRP A 268 23.32 4.34 -11.66
N PHE A 269 21.99 4.51 -11.79
CA PHE A 269 21.10 3.40 -12.16
C PHE A 269 20.44 3.57 -13.51
N LYS A 270 20.36 4.80 -14.04
CA LYS A 270 19.56 5.14 -15.23
C LYS A 270 18.22 4.40 -15.22
N PRO A 271 17.40 4.52 -14.16
CA PRO A 271 16.22 3.69 -13.99
C PRO A 271 15.20 3.95 -15.08
N ARG A 272 14.30 3.00 -15.35
CA ARG A 272 13.19 3.18 -16.32
C ARG A 272 11.84 3.49 -15.69
N LEU A 273 11.71 3.24 -14.39
CA LEU A 273 10.48 3.36 -13.62
C LEU A 273 10.83 3.52 -12.14
N ALA A 274 10.05 4.31 -11.41
CA ALA A 274 10.20 4.47 -9.97
C ALA A 274 8.84 4.34 -9.25
N PHE A 275 8.87 3.75 -8.06
CA PHE A 275 7.73 3.72 -7.15
C PHE A 275 8.13 4.24 -5.77
N ALA A 276 7.24 5.04 -5.19
CA ALA A 276 7.40 5.66 -3.88
C ALA A 276 6.11 5.59 -3.03
N GLY A 277 6.20 5.92 -1.76
CA GLY A 277 5.10 5.98 -0.79
C GLY A 277 5.00 7.36 -0.12
N HIS A 278 4.87 7.37 1.21
CA HIS A 278 5.07 8.52 2.10
C HIS A 278 3.97 9.59 2.10
N SER A 279 3.55 10.09 0.94
CA SER A 279 2.56 11.19 0.86
C SER A 279 1.13 10.78 1.23
N HIS A 280 0.88 9.47 1.38
CA HIS A 280 -0.44 8.84 1.53
C HIS A 280 -1.42 9.05 0.37
N HIS A 281 -1.01 9.80 -0.67
CA HIS A 281 -1.83 10.15 -1.81
C HIS A 281 -1.21 9.62 -3.10
N TYR A 282 -2.07 9.28 -4.05
CA TYR A 282 -1.63 8.84 -5.36
C TYR A 282 -1.11 10.04 -6.14
N CYS A 283 0.06 9.89 -6.75
CA CYS A 283 0.59 10.78 -7.77
C CYS A 283 1.27 9.94 -8.85
N HIS A 284 0.89 10.14 -10.11
CA HIS A 284 1.67 9.70 -11.27
C HIS A 284 2.26 10.93 -11.94
N SER A 285 3.58 10.96 -12.09
CA SER A 285 4.29 12.04 -12.77
C SER A 285 5.40 11.51 -13.66
N VAL A 286 5.91 12.36 -14.55
CA VAL A 286 7.25 12.16 -15.11
C VAL A 286 8.21 12.93 -14.21
N ASN A 287 9.08 12.21 -13.51
CA ASN A 287 9.95 12.81 -12.51
C ASN A 287 11.13 13.56 -13.15
N ARG A 288 12.01 14.11 -12.30
CA ARG A 288 13.20 14.85 -12.71
C ARG A 288 14.15 14.07 -13.64
N LEU A 289 14.13 12.74 -13.57
CA LEU A 289 14.94 11.85 -14.39
C LEU A 289 14.34 11.57 -15.77
N GLY A 290 13.16 12.13 -16.07
CA GLY A 290 12.46 11.91 -17.34
C GLY A 290 11.74 10.56 -17.42
N ILE A 291 11.55 9.87 -16.30
CA ILE A 291 10.84 8.58 -16.23
C ILE A 291 9.52 8.68 -15.50
N ASN A 292 8.64 7.70 -15.70
CA ASN A 292 7.42 7.61 -14.90
C ASN A 292 7.77 7.29 -13.44
N GLU A 293 7.19 8.06 -12.54
CA GLU A 293 7.19 7.79 -11.12
C GLU A 293 5.77 7.71 -10.59
N PHE A 294 5.51 6.70 -9.77
CA PHE A 294 4.23 6.53 -9.09
C PHE A 294 4.43 6.58 -7.58
N THR A 295 3.90 7.63 -6.95
CA THR A 295 3.69 7.65 -5.50
C THR A 295 2.39 6.91 -5.20
N VAL A 296 2.49 5.82 -4.45
CA VAL A 296 1.39 4.92 -4.10
C VAL A 296 0.63 5.52 -2.93
N ALA A 297 -0.70 5.58 -3.05
CA ALA A 297 -1.54 6.04 -1.96
C ALA A 297 -1.48 5.05 -0.78
N SER A 298 -1.84 5.54 0.41
CA SER A 298 -1.91 4.67 1.59
C SER A 298 -2.92 3.54 1.40
N PHE A 299 -2.53 2.33 1.82
CA PHE A 299 -3.37 1.13 1.84
C PHE A 299 -4.26 1.06 3.10
N CYS A 300 -4.54 2.18 3.76
CA CYS A 300 -5.18 2.21 5.08
C CYS A 300 -6.24 3.32 5.22
N TRP A 301 -7.43 2.97 5.73
CA TRP A 301 -8.52 3.92 6.02
C TRP A 301 -8.22 4.93 7.14
N ARG A 302 -7.11 4.74 7.86
CA ARG A 302 -6.62 5.70 8.82
C ARG A 302 -6.16 6.97 8.13
N ASN A 303 -5.41 6.81 7.04
CA ASN A 303 -4.73 7.91 6.37
C ASN A 303 -5.60 8.51 5.26
N LYS A 304 -6.48 7.70 4.64
CA LYS A 304 -7.34 8.17 3.55
C LYS A 304 -8.63 7.37 3.42
N ASP A 305 -9.73 8.03 3.08
CA ASP A 305 -11.06 7.42 2.92
C ASP A 305 -11.19 6.53 1.66
N ASN A 306 -10.38 6.80 0.63
CA ASN A 306 -10.31 6.08 -0.63
C ASN A 306 -8.90 5.51 -0.88
N PRO A 307 -8.47 4.49 -0.13
CA PRO A 307 -7.17 3.88 -0.32
C PRO A 307 -7.12 3.15 -1.67
N SER A 308 -5.92 3.00 -2.21
CA SER A 308 -5.70 2.33 -3.48
C SER A 308 -4.35 1.63 -3.48
N PHE A 309 -4.14 0.78 -4.48
CA PHE A 309 -2.87 0.13 -4.72
C PHE A 309 -2.57 0.07 -6.21
N LEU A 310 -1.31 -0.19 -6.56
CA LEU A 310 -0.92 -0.29 -7.96
C LEU A 310 -0.75 -1.75 -8.38
N MET A 311 -1.10 -1.99 -9.62
CA MET A 311 -0.86 -3.25 -10.34
C MET A 311 0.07 -2.92 -11.50
N ALA A 312 1.21 -3.58 -11.55
CA ALA A 312 2.17 -3.44 -12.63
C ALA A 312 2.34 -4.78 -13.36
N THR A 313 2.26 -4.73 -14.68
CA THR A 313 2.69 -5.81 -15.57
C THR A 313 4.01 -5.39 -16.18
N ILE A 314 5.06 -6.16 -15.94
CA ILE A 314 6.45 -5.77 -16.20
C ILE A 314 7.17 -6.88 -16.97
N THR A 315 7.91 -6.51 -18.01
CA THR A 315 8.93 -7.35 -18.66
C THR A 315 10.29 -6.67 -18.52
N PRO A 316 11.41 -7.33 -18.86
CA PRO A 316 12.73 -6.68 -18.86
C PRO A 316 12.79 -5.35 -19.63
N ASP A 317 12.00 -5.19 -20.69
CA ASP A 317 12.05 -4.09 -21.65
C ASP A 317 10.81 -3.17 -21.68
N ASP A 318 9.64 -3.61 -21.18
CA ASP A 318 8.39 -2.85 -21.20
C ASP A 318 7.69 -2.91 -19.84
N TYR A 319 6.78 -1.98 -19.59
CA TYR A 319 5.95 -1.99 -18.40
C TYR A 319 4.61 -1.29 -18.63
N LYS A 320 3.61 -1.66 -17.85
CA LYS A 320 2.38 -0.90 -17.71
C LYS A 320 1.89 -0.96 -16.28
N VAL A 321 1.49 0.19 -15.76
CA VAL A 321 1.00 0.36 -14.39
C VAL A 321 -0.45 0.85 -14.46
N THR A 322 -1.28 0.33 -13.57
CA THR A 322 -2.67 0.78 -13.36
C THR A 322 -2.98 0.84 -11.88
N LYS A 323 -3.70 1.90 -11.48
CA LYS A 323 -4.24 2.03 -10.13
C LYS A 323 -5.52 1.19 -9.96
N CYS A 324 -5.65 0.53 -8.82
CA CYS A 324 -6.85 -0.17 -8.39
C CYS A 324 -7.40 0.48 -7.11
N GLU A 325 -8.64 0.96 -7.18
CA GLU A 325 -9.34 1.53 -6.04
C GLU A 325 -9.84 0.43 -5.09
N MET A 326 -9.65 0.63 -3.79
CA MET A 326 -10.22 -0.25 -2.77
C MET A 326 -11.65 0.17 -2.40
N LEU A 327 -12.28 -0.65 -1.57
CA LEU A 327 -13.52 -0.26 -0.90
C LEU A 327 -13.29 1.03 -0.09
N THR A 328 -14.16 2.01 -0.26
CA THR A 328 -14.02 3.29 0.45
C THR A 328 -14.75 3.26 1.80
N LYS A 329 -14.19 3.93 2.80
CA LYS A 329 -14.79 4.04 4.13
C LYS A 329 -16.20 4.67 4.09
N PRO A 330 -16.45 5.75 3.31
CA PRO A 330 -17.79 6.31 3.18
C PRO A 330 -18.80 5.33 2.56
N PHE A 331 -18.37 4.46 1.63
CA PHE A 331 -19.27 3.47 1.03
C PHE A 331 -19.83 2.52 2.09
N VAL A 332 -18.95 1.98 2.96
CA VAL A 332 -19.37 1.06 4.04
C VAL A 332 -20.28 1.77 5.05
N HIS A 333 -19.92 2.97 5.48
CA HIS A 333 -20.77 3.76 6.38
C HIS A 333 -22.14 4.05 5.77
N ASN A 334 -22.20 4.43 4.49
CA ASN A 334 -23.45 4.70 3.79
C ASN A 334 -24.31 3.43 3.64
N CYS A 335 -23.70 2.27 3.40
CA CYS A 335 -24.43 1.00 3.38
C CYS A 335 -25.08 0.71 4.73
N TYR A 336 -24.36 0.88 5.84
CA TYR A 336 -24.92 0.70 7.18
C TYR A 336 -25.99 1.74 7.53
N TYR A 337 -25.78 3.00 7.13
CA TYR A 337 -26.75 4.06 7.33
C TYR A 337 -28.07 3.75 6.59
N LEU A 338 -28.00 3.36 5.31
CA LEU A 338 -29.18 2.97 4.53
C LEU A 338 -29.88 1.75 5.12
N ALA A 339 -29.14 0.73 5.56
CA ALA A 339 -29.70 -0.42 6.25
C ALA A 339 -30.44 -0.01 7.54
N GLY A 340 -29.86 0.92 8.32
CA GLY A 340 -30.48 1.49 9.52
C GLY A 340 -31.74 2.29 9.24
N VAL A 341 -31.74 3.13 8.20
CA VAL A 341 -32.94 3.89 7.77
C VAL A 341 -34.04 2.93 7.31
N LEU A 342 -33.72 1.93 6.49
CA LEU A 342 -34.68 0.90 6.08
C LEU A 342 -35.26 0.14 7.27
N TRP A 343 -34.42 -0.17 8.25
CA TRP A 343 -34.84 -0.79 9.51
C TRP A 343 -35.82 0.11 10.29
N LEU A 344 -35.52 1.41 10.42
CA LEU A 344 -36.41 2.39 11.08
C LEU A 344 -37.74 2.57 10.35
N LEU A 345 -37.73 2.64 9.02
CA LEU A 345 -38.94 2.77 8.22
C LEU A 345 -39.85 1.54 8.35
N LEU A 346 -39.26 0.33 8.35
CA LEU A 346 -40.02 -0.91 8.53
C LEU A 346 -40.61 -1.05 9.94
N THR A 347 -39.86 -0.66 10.97
CA THR A 347 -40.34 -0.68 12.35
C THR A 347 -41.46 0.34 12.55
N ALA A 348 -41.30 1.57 12.06
CA ALA A 348 -42.31 2.62 12.11
C ALA A 348 -43.59 2.22 11.34
N TYR A 349 -43.46 1.69 10.13
CA TYR A 349 -44.59 1.19 9.33
C TYR A 349 -45.38 0.11 10.09
N LYS A 350 -44.68 -0.83 10.74
CA LYS A 350 -45.33 -1.88 11.54
C LYS A 350 -45.98 -1.34 12.81
N PHE A 351 -45.35 -0.37 13.48
CA PHE A 351 -45.93 0.28 14.64
C PHE A 351 -47.24 0.99 14.26
N VAL A 352 -47.26 1.75 13.17
CA VAL A 352 -48.48 2.41 12.64
C VAL A 352 -49.55 1.38 12.29
N LEU A 353 -49.22 0.29 11.60
CA LEU A 353 -50.18 -0.78 11.30
C LEU A 353 -50.76 -1.42 12.57
N CYS A 354 -49.97 -1.58 13.62
CA CYS A 354 -50.43 -2.07 14.90
C CYS A 354 -51.43 -1.09 15.53
N LEU A 355 -51.09 0.20 15.59
CA LEU A 355 -51.97 1.25 16.11
C LEU A 355 -53.31 1.32 15.34
N VAL A 356 -53.27 1.24 14.01
CA VAL A 356 -54.49 1.23 13.17
C VAL A 356 -55.34 -0.01 13.48
N LYS A 357 -54.72 -1.18 13.65
CA LYS A 357 -55.44 -2.41 14.00
C LYS A 357 -56.09 -2.31 15.39
N THR A 358 -55.36 -1.82 16.39
CA THR A 358 -55.90 -1.62 17.75
C THR A 358 -57.03 -0.61 17.77
N ARG A 359 -56.92 0.50 17.02
CA ARG A 359 -58.01 1.48 16.88
C ARG A 359 -59.27 0.89 16.24
N ARG A 360 -59.13 0.07 15.19
CA ARG A 360 -60.26 -0.64 14.58
C ARG A 360 -60.93 -1.60 15.56
N GLN A 361 -60.14 -2.38 16.30
CA GLN A 361 -60.69 -3.29 17.33
C GLN A 361 -61.43 -2.52 18.44
N ALA A 362 -60.92 -1.37 18.88
CA ALA A 362 -61.59 -0.54 19.87
C ALA A 362 -62.91 0.07 19.36
N GLN A 363 -63.02 0.39 18.06
CA GLN A 363 -64.26 0.88 17.45
C GLN A 363 -65.32 -0.23 17.25
N ASP A 364 -64.89 -1.49 17.08
CA ASP A 364 -65.79 -2.63 16.94
C ASP A 364 -66.35 -3.13 18.30
N GLU A 365 -65.72 -2.74 19.42
CA GLU A 365 -66.12 -3.12 20.80
C GLU A 365 -66.99 -2.06 21.51
N GLU A 366 -67.25 -0.91 20.89
CA GLU A 366 -68.13 0.13 21.45
C GLU A 366 -69.61 -0.34 21.38
N PRO A 367 -70.34 -0.46 22.50
CA PRO A 367 -71.71 -0.96 22.48
C PRO A 367 -72.60 0.00 21.70
N LYS A 368 -73.36 -0.54 20.74
CA LYS A 368 -74.46 0.20 20.12
C LYS A 368 -75.53 0.42 21.19
N ASP A 369 -75.53 1.59 21.82
CA ASP A 369 -76.65 2.04 22.64
C ASP A 369 -77.92 2.01 21.76
N SER A 370 -78.85 1.14 22.16
CA SER A 370 -80.17 0.91 21.59
C SER A 370 -81.24 1.72 22.31
#